data_AF-F6S4I8-F1
#
_entry.id   AF-F6S4I8-F1
#
_cell.length_a   1.000
_cell.length_b   1.000
_cell.length_c   1.000
_cell.angle_alpha   90.00
_cell.angle_beta   90.00
_cell.angle_gamma   90.00
#
_symmetry.space_group_name_H-M   'P 1'
#
loop_
_entity.id
_entity.type
_entity.pdbx_description
1 polymer ?
#
loop_
_entity_poly.entity_id
_entity_poly.type
_entity_poly.pdbx_seq_one_letter_code
_entity_poly.pdbx_strand_id
1 'polypeptide(L)'
;NIIISTEPCCFSQRARWQRKRGRAARELLETELSYLEQLHRVDTFFVAILRAKGTLKPAQRQAVFGPWESIRSASQELLPHLEKAHWGAGLQSFCPHLPLYISYAANREQAKTTLQERLQKSKQFRRFVKLQEGRPEFGGLRLEELLLLPLQRLQQYEALTEALAENTSPGSPDYQQLSRAARSVAEAARQVRAIAREQENVQQLRRIQGLLSGRQAKGLTTGRWFLRQGWLLEVPARGEPRPRMFFLFSDALLMATPRSLLHPLYAGTFSCRALYPLAQCRLDRVFGHTGGCGGLLSLSFPHEKLLLMSTDPKELAQWYQSLAAVTR
;
A
#
# COMPACT_ATOMS: atom_id res chain seq x y z
N ASN A 1 49.60 -40.91 -13.23
CA ASN A 1 48.47 -40.37 -14.02
C ASN A 1 47.20 -40.38 -13.20
N ILE A 2 46.95 -39.30 -12.45
CA ILE A 2 45.62 -39.02 -11.88
C ILE A 2 45.25 -37.64 -12.40
N ILE A 3 44.42 -37.62 -13.44
CA ILE A 3 43.78 -36.41 -13.94
C ILE A 3 42.63 -36.14 -12.97
N ILE A 4 42.80 -35.13 -12.12
CA ILE A 4 41.73 -34.63 -11.27
C ILE A 4 40.79 -33.81 -12.17
N SER A 5 39.65 -34.40 -12.51
CA SER A 5 38.53 -33.73 -13.17
C SER A 5 37.78 -32.86 -12.15
N THR A 6 38.00 -31.56 -12.19
CA THR A 6 37.32 -30.54 -11.35
C THR A 6 36.45 -29.59 -12.19
N GLU A 7 35.72 -30.08 -13.19
CA GLU A 7 34.85 -29.23 -14.03
C GLU A 7 33.32 -29.52 -14.11
N PRO A 8 32.66 -30.46 -13.38
CA PRO A 8 31.20 -30.62 -13.55
C PRO A 8 30.31 -29.52 -12.90
N CYS A 9 30.79 -28.87 -11.84
CA CYS A 9 29.95 -28.01 -10.98
C CYS A 9 29.73 -26.60 -11.56
N CYS A 10 30.73 -26.02 -12.23
CA CYS A 10 30.64 -24.66 -12.76
C CYS A 10 29.75 -24.57 -14.01
N PHE A 11 29.84 -25.55 -14.92
CA PHE A 11 29.03 -25.59 -16.15
C PHE A 11 27.54 -25.77 -15.85
N SER A 12 27.18 -26.64 -14.91
CA SER A 12 25.78 -26.87 -14.52
C SER A 12 25.15 -25.62 -13.86
N GLN A 13 25.92 -24.87 -13.08
CA GLN A 13 25.49 -23.59 -12.49
C GLN A 13 25.33 -22.49 -13.54
N ARG A 14 26.28 -22.32 -14.47
CA ARG A 14 26.20 -21.34 -15.58
C ARG A 14 24.98 -21.60 -16.47
N ALA A 15 24.74 -22.86 -16.83
CA ALA A 15 23.57 -23.25 -17.62
C ALA A 15 22.26 -22.97 -16.87
N ARG A 16 22.23 -23.12 -15.55
CA ARG A 16 21.06 -22.79 -14.71
C ARG A 16 20.77 -21.29 -14.71
N TRP A 17 21.77 -20.43 -14.56
CA TRP A 17 21.61 -18.97 -14.60
C TRP A 17 21.17 -18.48 -15.98
N GLN A 18 21.74 -19.02 -17.06
CA GLN A 18 21.30 -18.70 -18.42
C GLN A 18 19.84 -19.07 -18.65
N ARG A 19 19.37 -20.23 -18.16
CA ARG A 19 17.95 -20.61 -18.23
C ARG A 19 17.06 -19.66 -17.44
N LYS A 20 17.47 -19.24 -16.23
CA LYS A 20 16.72 -18.27 -15.41
C LYS A 20 16.63 -16.90 -16.09
N ARG A 21 17.77 -16.38 -16.58
CA ARG A 21 17.84 -15.12 -17.34
C ARG A 21 16.95 -15.17 -18.58
N GLY A 22 17.03 -16.24 -19.36
CA GLY A 22 16.23 -16.42 -20.57
C GLY A 22 14.72 -16.46 -20.29
N ARG A 23 14.29 -17.06 -19.17
CA ARG A 23 12.88 -17.02 -18.75
C ARG A 23 12.44 -15.61 -18.37
N ALA A 24 13.20 -14.92 -17.50
CA ALA A 24 12.86 -13.56 -17.08
C ALA A 24 12.82 -12.59 -18.27
N ALA A 25 13.74 -12.71 -19.22
CA ALA A 25 13.79 -11.92 -20.45
C ALA A 25 12.55 -12.13 -21.33
N ARG A 26 12.19 -13.41 -21.56
CA ARG A 26 11.02 -13.77 -22.35
C ARG A 26 9.73 -13.28 -21.68
N GLU A 27 9.60 -13.54 -20.40
CA GLU A 27 8.45 -13.11 -19.60
C GLU A 27 8.30 -11.59 -19.63
N LEU A 28 9.41 -10.83 -19.48
CA LEU A 28 9.39 -9.37 -19.59
C LEU A 28 8.81 -8.88 -20.92
N LEU A 29 9.27 -9.45 -22.04
CA LEU A 29 8.78 -9.08 -23.37
C LEU A 29 7.32 -9.46 -23.59
N GLU A 30 6.94 -10.72 -23.31
CA GLU A 30 5.59 -11.22 -23.50
C GLU A 30 4.57 -10.44 -22.66
N THR A 31 4.93 -10.18 -21.40
CA THR A 31 4.07 -9.40 -20.50
C THR A 31 4.06 -7.90 -20.82
N GLU A 32 5.11 -7.34 -21.45
CA GLU A 32 5.11 -5.95 -21.91
C GLU A 32 4.15 -5.74 -23.08
N LEU A 33 4.14 -6.67 -24.04
CA LEU A 33 3.20 -6.66 -25.15
C LEU A 33 1.76 -6.70 -24.66
N SER A 34 1.45 -7.63 -23.74
CA SER A 34 0.13 -7.74 -23.12
C SER A 34 -0.24 -6.48 -22.34
N TYR A 35 0.70 -5.91 -21.58
CA TYR A 35 0.48 -4.67 -20.83
C TYR A 35 0.16 -3.49 -21.76
N LEU A 36 0.94 -3.29 -22.82
CA LEU A 36 0.71 -2.24 -23.82
C LEU A 36 -0.64 -2.42 -24.52
N GLU A 37 -1.03 -3.65 -24.85
CA GLU A 37 -2.33 -3.93 -25.43
C GLU A 37 -3.47 -3.55 -24.48
N GLN A 38 -3.36 -3.88 -23.19
CA GLN A 38 -4.33 -3.47 -22.18
C GLN A 38 -4.40 -1.95 -22.03
N LEU A 39 -3.25 -1.26 -21.99
CA LEU A 39 -3.19 0.19 -21.95
C LEU A 39 -3.86 0.83 -23.17
N HIS A 40 -3.60 0.26 -24.35
CA HIS A 40 -4.18 0.70 -25.61
C HIS A 40 -5.70 0.51 -25.63
N ARG A 41 -6.22 -0.62 -25.17
CA ARG A 41 -7.67 -0.87 -25.06
C ARG A 41 -8.35 0.18 -24.18
N VAL A 42 -7.78 0.50 -23.02
CA VAL A 42 -8.32 1.55 -22.13
C VAL A 42 -8.27 2.91 -22.82
N ASP A 43 -7.17 3.25 -23.49
CA ASP A 43 -7.04 4.51 -24.20
C ASP A 43 -8.08 4.66 -25.31
N THR A 44 -8.23 3.64 -26.15
CA THR A 44 -9.14 3.61 -27.29
C THR A 44 -10.60 3.64 -26.85
N PHE A 45 -11.01 2.79 -25.91
CA PHE A 45 -12.44 2.63 -25.57
C PHE A 45 -12.92 3.56 -24.45
N PHE A 46 -12.03 4.04 -23.59
CA PHE A 46 -12.38 5.01 -22.54
C PHE A 46 -11.85 6.41 -22.86
N VAL A 47 -10.53 6.60 -22.89
CA VAL A 47 -9.93 7.95 -22.90
C VAL A 47 -10.29 8.73 -24.17
N ALA A 48 -10.11 8.13 -25.34
CA ALA A 48 -10.38 8.74 -26.64
C ALA A 48 -11.88 9.04 -26.85
N ILE A 49 -12.76 8.10 -26.48
CA ILE A 49 -14.21 8.31 -26.62
C ILE A 49 -14.72 9.37 -25.63
N LEU A 50 -14.23 9.36 -24.39
CA LEU A 50 -14.56 10.39 -23.41
C LEU A 50 -14.07 11.77 -23.84
N ARG A 51 -12.91 11.83 -24.52
CA ARG A 51 -12.38 13.04 -25.14
C ARG A 51 -13.28 13.55 -26.26
N ALA A 52 -13.64 12.69 -27.22
CA ALA A 52 -14.45 13.06 -28.36
C ALA A 52 -15.88 13.48 -27.98
N LYS A 53 -16.51 12.77 -27.03
CA LYS A 53 -17.90 13.03 -26.61
C LYS A 53 -18.03 14.16 -25.58
N GLY A 54 -16.93 14.59 -24.95
CA GLY A 54 -16.97 15.63 -23.91
C GLY A 54 -17.70 15.22 -22.62
N THR A 55 -18.03 13.94 -22.43
CA THR A 55 -18.77 13.43 -21.26
C THR A 55 -18.04 13.69 -19.93
N LEU A 56 -16.71 13.80 -19.98
CA LEU A 56 -15.88 14.25 -18.86
C LEU A 56 -15.09 15.50 -19.26
N LYS A 57 -15.14 16.55 -18.44
CA LYS A 57 -14.30 17.74 -18.61
C LYS A 57 -12.82 17.36 -18.53
N PRO A 58 -11.91 18.10 -19.19
CA PRO A 58 -10.48 17.81 -19.20
C PRO A 58 -9.87 17.60 -17.80
N ALA A 59 -10.19 18.47 -16.83
CA ALA A 59 -9.70 18.34 -15.45
C ALA A 59 -10.18 17.05 -14.76
N GLN A 60 -11.42 16.63 -15.00
CA GLN A 60 -11.96 15.39 -14.43
C GLN A 60 -11.34 14.15 -15.07
N ARG A 61 -11.11 14.20 -16.38
CA ARG A 61 -10.42 13.12 -17.10
C ARG A 61 -8.97 13.00 -16.60
N GLN A 62 -8.27 14.12 -16.44
CA GLN A 62 -6.93 14.13 -15.85
C GLN A 62 -6.94 13.57 -14.42
N ALA A 63 -7.95 13.93 -13.61
CA ALA A 63 -8.07 13.40 -12.25
C ALA A 63 -8.32 11.88 -12.23
N VAL A 64 -9.11 11.32 -13.16
CA VAL A 64 -9.42 9.88 -13.22
C VAL A 64 -8.25 9.06 -13.79
N PHE A 65 -7.65 9.50 -14.90
CA PHE A 65 -6.64 8.71 -15.62
C PHE A 65 -5.19 9.10 -15.30
N GLY A 66 -4.96 10.26 -14.69
CA GLY A 66 -3.61 10.72 -14.36
C GLY A 66 -2.69 10.79 -15.59
N PRO A 67 -1.39 10.44 -15.46
CA PRO A 67 -0.43 10.43 -16.57
C PRO A 67 -0.54 9.18 -17.47
N TRP A 68 -1.74 8.66 -17.75
CA TRP A 68 -1.95 7.42 -18.51
C TRP A 68 -1.24 7.40 -19.87
N GLU A 69 -1.40 8.48 -20.65
CA GLU A 69 -0.79 8.59 -21.99
C GLU A 69 0.74 8.60 -21.92
N SER A 70 1.32 9.26 -20.92
CA SER A 70 2.76 9.30 -20.70
C SER A 70 3.32 7.94 -20.28
N ILE A 71 2.58 7.19 -19.43
CA ILE A 71 2.96 5.83 -19.03
C ILE A 71 2.96 4.91 -20.26
N ARG A 72 1.91 4.98 -21.09
CA ARG A 72 1.83 4.20 -22.33
C ARG A 72 2.98 4.54 -23.28
N SER A 73 3.28 5.83 -23.48
CA SER A 73 4.40 6.26 -24.34
C SER A 73 5.73 5.68 -23.86
N ALA A 74 6.02 5.78 -22.55
CA ALA A 74 7.24 5.24 -21.97
C ALA A 74 7.38 3.72 -22.19
N SER A 75 6.30 2.97 -21.98
CA SER A 75 6.28 1.53 -22.26
C SER A 75 6.44 1.22 -23.76
N GLN A 76 5.85 2.04 -24.64
CA GLN A 76 5.99 1.88 -26.09
C GLN A 76 7.42 2.17 -26.56
N GLU A 77 8.11 3.13 -25.95
CA GLU A 77 9.52 3.44 -26.20
C GLU A 77 10.47 2.32 -25.71
N LEU A 78 10.09 1.59 -24.66
CA LEU A 78 10.84 0.43 -24.16
C LEU A 78 10.78 -0.77 -25.12
N LEU A 79 9.63 -1.01 -25.76
CA LEU A 79 9.38 -2.23 -26.52
C LEU A 79 10.42 -2.56 -27.60
N PRO A 80 10.87 -1.62 -28.47
CA PRO A 80 11.88 -1.91 -29.50
C PRO A 80 13.22 -2.36 -28.93
N HIS A 81 13.56 -1.97 -27.69
CA HIS A 81 14.76 -2.45 -27.02
C HIS A 81 14.60 -3.91 -26.56
N LEU A 82 13.43 -4.27 -26.04
CA LEU A 82 13.13 -5.64 -25.59
C LEU A 82 13.09 -6.62 -26.76
N GLU A 83 12.48 -6.23 -27.88
CA GLU A 83 12.43 -7.05 -29.11
C GLU A 83 13.83 -7.34 -29.67
N LYS A 84 14.75 -6.38 -29.57
CA LYS A 84 16.16 -6.52 -29.98
C LYS A 84 17.03 -7.18 -28.92
N ALA A 85 16.46 -7.65 -27.82
CA ALA A 85 17.17 -8.19 -26.67
C ALA A 85 18.23 -7.23 -26.05
N HIS A 86 18.04 -5.92 -26.22
CA HIS A 86 18.85 -4.86 -25.60
C HIS A 86 18.36 -4.53 -24.19
N TRP A 87 18.32 -5.54 -23.32
CA TRP A 87 17.69 -5.45 -21.99
C TRP A 87 18.29 -4.36 -21.11
N GLY A 88 19.62 -4.29 -21.03
CA GLY A 88 20.32 -3.31 -20.22
C GLY A 88 20.03 -1.87 -20.65
N ALA A 89 20.25 -1.58 -21.94
CA ALA A 89 20.02 -0.26 -22.51
C ALA A 89 18.54 0.17 -22.45
N GLY A 90 17.60 -0.74 -22.75
CA GLY A 90 16.16 -0.46 -22.73
C GLY A 90 15.64 -0.17 -21.32
N LEU A 91 15.97 -1.01 -20.34
CA LEU A 91 15.54 -0.78 -18.96
C LEU A 91 16.19 0.48 -18.36
N GLN A 92 17.43 0.78 -18.76
CA GLN A 92 18.09 2.02 -18.36
C GLN A 92 17.42 3.26 -18.98
N SER A 93 17.03 3.22 -20.26
CA SER A 93 16.30 4.33 -20.90
C SER A 93 14.89 4.49 -20.35
N PHE A 94 14.28 3.43 -19.81
CA PHE A 94 12.98 3.49 -19.16
C PHE A 94 13.00 4.12 -17.76
N CYS A 95 14.11 4.02 -17.01
CA CYS A 95 14.20 4.50 -15.62
C CYS A 95 13.76 5.97 -15.38
N PRO A 96 14.08 6.94 -16.26
CA PRO A 96 13.59 8.32 -16.16
C PRO A 96 12.06 8.47 -16.13
N HIS A 97 11.31 7.45 -16.56
CA HIS A 97 9.84 7.45 -16.58
C HIS A 97 9.21 6.87 -15.30
N LEU A 98 9.99 6.28 -14.39
CA LEU A 98 9.49 5.76 -13.11
C LEU A 98 8.73 6.78 -12.24
N PRO A 99 9.08 8.09 -12.23
CA PRO A 99 8.29 9.12 -11.56
C PRO A 99 6.82 9.19 -12.01
N LEU A 100 6.50 8.78 -13.26
CA LEU A 100 5.13 8.72 -13.73
C LEU A 100 4.30 7.74 -12.88
N TYR A 101 4.84 6.58 -12.54
CA TYR A 101 4.16 5.58 -11.70
C TYR A 101 3.99 6.06 -10.26
N ILE A 102 4.97 6.78 -9.72
CA ILE A 102 4.90 7.40 -8.39
C ILE A 102 3.79 8.45 -8.36
N SER A 103 3.73 9.34 -9.36
CA SER A 103 2.68 10.34 -9.47
C SER A 103 1.28 9.72 -9.69
N TYR A 104 1.22 8.62 -10.44
CA TYR A 104 -0.01 7.85 -10.65
C TYR A 104 -0.52 7.26 -9.34
N ALA A 105 0.37 6.66 -8.52
CA ALA A 105 0.02 6.16 -7.19
C ALA A 105 -0.48 7.27 -6.25
N ALA A 106 0.17 8.43 -6.27
CA ALA A 106 -0.24 9.59 -5.47
C ALA A 106 -1.65 10.10 -5.84
N ASN A 107 -2.02 10.06 -7.13
CA ASN A 107 -3.33 10.47 -7.62
C ASN A 107 -4.45 9.43 -7.41
N ARG A 108 -4.14 8.20 -6.96
CA ARG A 108 -5.08 7.07 -6.92
C ARG A 108 -6.36 7.36 -6.14
N GLU A 109 -6.26 7.98 -4.96
CA GLU A 109 -7.45 8.32 -4.16
C GLU A 109 -8.31 9.39 -4.83
N GLN A 110 -7.69 10.41 -5.44
CA GLN A 110 -8.40 11.44 -6.19
C GLN A 110 -9.09 10.85 -7.43
N ALA A 111 -8.44 9.93 -8.12
CA ALA A 111 -9.02 9.20 -9.25
C ALA A 111 -10.26 8.42 -8.82
N LYS A 112 -10.16 7.64 -7.73
CA LYS A 112 -11.27 6.87 -7.17
C LYS A 112 -12.44 7.76 -6.77
N THR A 113 -12.21 8.82 -6.00
CA THR A 113 -13.27 9.75 -5.58
C THR A 113 -13.93 10.41 -6.79
N THR A 114 -13.13 10.92 -7.74
CA THR A 114 -13.67 11.57 -8.94
C THR A 114 -14.49 10.61 -9.78
N LEU A 115 -14.02 9.37 -9.97
CA LEU A 115 -14.74 8.35 -10.73
C LEU A 115 -16.08 8.03 -10.07
N GLN A 116 -16.09 7.75 -8.76
CA GLN A 116 -17.30 7.43 -8.00
C GLN A 116 -18.31 8.58 -8.03
N GLU A 117 -17.86 9.82 -7.83
CA GLU A 117 -18.72 10.99 -7.93
C GLU A 117 -19.35 11.13 -9.31
N ARG A 118 -18.62 10.84 -10.39
CA ARG A 118 -19.13 10.95 -11.76
C ARG A 118 -20.10 9.84 -12.10
N LEU A 119 -19.83 8.62 -11.63
CA LEU A 119 -20.77 7.50 -11.74
C LEU A 119 -22.09 7.82 -11.00
N GLN A 120 -22.02 8.48 -9.84
CA GLN A 120 -23.21 8.89 -9.09
C GLN A 120 -23.97 10.04 -9.77
N LYS A 121 -23.29 11.13 -10.10
CA LYS A 121 -23.91 12.39 -10.58
C LYS A 121 -24.35 12.36 -12.05
N SER A 122 -23.73 11.56 -12.92
CA SER A 122 -24.01 11.55 -14.36
C SER A 122 -24.54 10.20 -14.86
N LYS A 123 -25.84 10.15 -15.18
CA LYS A 123 -26.48 8.97 -15.79
C LYS A 123 -25.86 8.61 -17.14
N GLN A 124 -25.50 9.61 -17.94
CA GLN A 124 -24.83 9.41 -19.23
C GLN A 124 -23.46 8.76 -19.06
N PHE A 125 -22.65 9.26 -18.12
CA PHE A 125 -21.34 8.69 -17.82
C PHE A 125 -21.45 7.26 -17.28
N ARG A 126 -22.38 7.02 -16.35
CA ARG A 126 -22.64 5.67 -15.81
C ARG A 126 -23.02 4.68 -16.92
N ARG A 127 -23.93 5.06 -17.82
CA ARG A 127 -24.32 4.22 -18.97
C ARG A 127 -23.13 3.98 -19.90
N PHE A 128 -22.30 5.00 -20.13
CA PHE A 128 -21.09 4.87 -20.94
C PHE A 128 -20.11 3.86 -20.33
N VAL A 129 -19.77 3.99 -19.04
CA VAL A 129 -18.84 3.08 -18.36
C VAL A 129 -19.36 1.65 -18.41
N LYS A 130 -20.64 1.43 -18.04
CA LYS A 130 -21.26 0.09 -18.11
C LYS A 130 -21.24 -0.51 -19.53
N LEU A 131 -21.41 0.32 -20.56
CA LEU A 131 -21.33 -0.12 -21.95
C LEU A 131 -19.90 -0.54 -22.33
N GLN A 132 -18.89 0.23 -21.92
CA GLN A 132 -17.50 -0.12 -22.22
C GLN A 132 -17.06 -1.36 -21.44
N GLU A 133 -17.38 -1.47 -20.14
CA GLU A 133 -17.06 -2.63 -19.30
C GLU A 133 -17.71 -3.94 -19.80
N GLY A 134 -18.83 -3.85 -20.53
CA GLY A 134 -19.50 -5.01 -21.13
C GLY A 134 -18.84 -5.53 -22.41
N ARG A 135 -17.75 -4.92 -22.88
CA ARG A 135 -17.03 -5.35 -24.08
C ARG A 135 -16.22 -6.62 -23.82
N PRO A 136 -16.19 -7.58 -24.77
CA PRO A 136 -15.38 -8.80 -24.62
C PRO A 136 -13.88 -8.50 -24.45
N GLU A 137 -13.39 -7.38 -25.00
CA GLU A 137 -12.00 -6.92 -24.90
C GLU A 137 -11.54 -6.68 -23.44
N PHE A 138 -12.46 -6.49 -22.50
CA PHE A 138 -12.14 -6.31 -21.08
C PHE A 138 -12.38 -7.57 -20.24
N GLY A 139 -12.92 -8.65 -20.80
CA GLY A 139 -13.08 -9.92 -20.06
C GLY A 139 -13.87 -9.81 -18.76
N GLY A 140 -14.76 -8.81 -18.64
CA GLY A 140 -15.54 -8.55 -17.44
C GLY A 140 -14.86 -7.65 -16.39
N LEU A 141 -13.64 -7.16 -16.65
CA LEU A 141 -12.96 -6.21 -15.77
C LEU A 141 -13.67 -4.84 -15.76
N ARG A 142 -13.82 -4.28 -14.56
CA ARG A 142 -14.34 -2.94 -14.35
C ARG A 142 -13.27 -1.89 -14.60
N LEU A 143 -13.70 -0.66 -14.91
CA LEU A 143 -12.79 0.47 -15.08
C LEU A 143 -11.91 0.70 -13.83
N GLU A 144 -12.47 0.50 -12.63
CA GLU A 144 -11.70 0.59 -11.38
C GLU A 144 -10.54 -0.42 -11.31
N GLU A 145 -10.71 -1.62 -11.87
CA GLU A 145 -9.69 -2.67 -11.90
C GLU A 145 -8.64 -2.38 -12.99
N LEU A 146 -9.09 -1.90 -14.15
CA LEU A 146 -8.21 -1.48 -15.26
C LEU A 146 -7.28 -0.32 -14.85
N LEU A 147 -7.75 0.58 -13.97
CA LEU A 147 -6.93 1.68 -13.47
C LEU A 147 -5.81 1.21 -12.51
N LEU A 148 -5.77 -0.05 -12.09
CA LEU A 148 -4.68 -0.62 -11.28
C LEU A 148 -3.50 -1.12 -12.13
N LEU A 149 -3.70 -1.31 -13.44
CA LEU A 149 -2.72 -1.92 -14.34
C LEU A 149 -1.31 -1.30 -14.24
N PRO A 150 -1.12 0.04 -14.21
CA PRO A 150 0.22 0.60 -14.10
C PRO A 150 0.95 0.23 -12.80
N LEU A 151 0.22 0.19 -11.67
CA LEU A 151 0.83 -0.16 -10.38
C LEU A 151 1.13 -1.65 -10.28
N GLN A 152 0.30 -2.49 -10.87
CA GLN A 152 0.56 -3.93 -11.03
C GLN A 152 1.77 -4.18 -11.92
N ARG A 153 1.92 -3.42 -13.02
CA ARG A 153 3.08 -3.53 -13.91
C ARG A 153 4.37 -3.15 -13.20
N LEU A 154 4.37 -2.11 -12.38
CA LEU A 154 5.55 -1.72 -11.60
C LEU A 154 6.04 -2.86 -10.68
N GLN A 155 5.13 -3.61 -10.06
CA GLN A 155 5.47 -4.78 -9.25
C GLN A 155 6.11 -5.89 -10.08
N GLN A 156 5.62 -6.12 -11.30
CA GLN A 156 6.21 -7.08 -12.22
C GLN A 156 7.61 -6.63 -12.68
N TYR A 157 7.79 -5.35 -13.00
CA TYR A 157 9.12 -4.81 -13.32
C TYR A 157 10.10 -5.02 -12.19
N GLU A 158 9.71 -4.81 -10.93
CA GLU A 158 10.59 -5.03 -9.76
C GLU A 158 11.12 -6.47 -9.76
N ALA A 159 10.24 -7.47 -9.82
CA ALA A 159 10.63 -8.88 -9.82
C ALA A 159 11.44 -9.29 -11.07
N LEU A 160 11.03 -8.83 -12.26
CA LEU A 160 11.68 -9.23 -13.52
C LEU A 160 13.05 -8.57 -13.70
N THR A 161 13.20 -7.30 -13.32
CA THR A 161 14.48 -6.59 -13.41
C THR A 161 15.49 -7.11 -12.40
N GLU A 162 15.05 -7.46 -11.19
CA GLU A 162 15.86 -8.16 -10.19
C GLU A 162 16.32 -9.52 -10.73
N ALA A 163 15.39 -10.35 -11.22
CA ALA A 163 15.72 -11.65 -11.79
C ALA A 163 16.68 -11.55 -13.00
N LEU A 164 16.54 -10.54 -13.85
CA LEU A 164 17.47 -10.30 -14.95
C LEU A 164 18.86 -9.90 -14.45
N ALA A 165 18.95 -9.00 -13.48
CA ALA A 165 20.22 -8.53 -12.93
C ALA A 165 20.97 -9.66 -12.20
N GLU A 166 20.30 -10.41 -11.33
CA GLU A 166 20.89 -11.51 -10.55
C GLU A 166 21.41 -12.66 -11.43
N ASN A 167 20.76 -12.91 -12.57
CA ASN A 167 21.13 -13.99 -13.47
C ASN A 167 21.98 -13.53 -14.67
N THR A 168 22.49 -12.29 -14.64
CA THR A 168 23.44 -11.76 -15.62
C THR A 168 24.86 -11.79 -15.05
N SER A 169 25.81 -12.34 -15.81
CA SER A 169 27.22 -12.42 -15.41
C SER A 169 27.82 -11.01 -15.26
N PRO A 170 28.64 -10.73 -14.22
CA PRO A 170 29.34 -9.46 -14.06
C PRO A 170 30.21 -9.03 -15.25
N GLY A 171 30.69 -9.99 -16.07
CA GLY A 171 31.44 -9.72 -17.29
C GLY A 171 30.57 -9.40 -18.51
N SER A 172 29.24 -9.42 -18.39
CA SER A 172 28.33 -9.06 -19.47
C SER A 172 28.22 -7.54 -19.61
N PRO A 173 28.17 -6.99 -20.84
CA PRO A 173 27.97 -5.55 -21.05
C PRO A 173 26.67 -5.02 -20.43
N ASP A 174 25.64 -5.86 -20.32
CA ASP A 174 24.34 -5.50 -19.73
C ASP A 174 24.38 -5.38 -18.20
N TYR A 175 25.36 -5.99 -17.52
CA TYR A 175 25.29 -6.21 -16.08
C TYR A 175 25.14 -4.90 -15.29
N GLN A 176 25.94 -3.89 -15.62
CA GLN A 176 25.90 -2.61 -14.93
C GLN A 176 24.59 -1.86 -15.19
N GLN A 177 24.07 -1.94 -16.42
CA GLN A 177 22.83 -1.27 -16.79
C GLN A 177 21.63 -1.93 -16.11
N LEU A 178 21.55 -3.26 -16.13
CA LEU A 178 20.52 -4.04 -15.44
C LEU A 178 20.55 -3.84 -13.92
N SER A 179 21.74 -3.86 -13.32
CA SER A 179 21.90 -3.63 -11.86
C SER A 179 21.50 -2.22 -11.44
N ARG A 180 21.70 -1.21 -12.30
CA ARG A 180 21.22 0.15 -12.05
C ARG A 180 19.71 0.23 -12.21
N ALA A 181 19.17 -0.33 -13.30
CA ALA A 181 17.75 -0.32 -13.57
C ALA A 181 16.94 -1.04 -12.48
N ALA A 182 17.37 -2.23 -12.05
CA ALA A 182 16.72 -2.98 -10.98
C ALA A 182 16.65 -2.17 -9.67
N ARG A 183 17.74 -1.47 -9.30
CA ARG A 183 17.73 -0.58 -8.12
C ARG A 183 16.78 0.60 -8.28
N SER A 184 16.74 1.24 -9.44
CA SER A 184 15.82 2.34 -9.72
C SER A 184 14.35 1.90 -9.66
N VAL A 185 14.04 0.74 -10.24
CA VAL A 185 12.68 0.17 -10.22
C VAL A 185 12.27 -0.21 -8.79
N ALA A 186 13.15 -0.88 -8.04
CA ALA A 186 12.89 -1.24 -6.64
C ALA A 186 12.65 0.00 -5.76
N GLU A 187 13.41 1.08 -5.99
CA GLU A 187 13.20 2.34 -5.29
C GLU A 187 11.83 2.96 -5.62
N ALA A 188 11.45 2.99 -6.89
CA ALA A 188 10.13 3.49 -7.29
C ALA A 188 8.99 2.64 -6.70
N ALA A 189 9.12 1.32 -6.70
CA ALA A 189 8.17 0.41 -6.10
C ALA A 189 8.05 0.61 -4.57
N ARG A 190 9.18 0.85 -3.89
CA ARG A 190 9.23 1.20 -2.47
C ARG A 190 8.48 2.50 -2.18
N GLN A 191 8.68 3.55 -3.00
CA GLN A 191 7.97 4.82 -2.86
C GLN A 191 6.46 4.66 -3.10
N VAL A 192 6.06 3.89 -4.11
CA VAL A 192 4.64 3.58 -4.36
C VAL A 192 4.02 2.84 -3.17
N ARG A 193 4.70 1.85 -2.58
CA ARG A 193 4.24 1.17 -1.36
C ARG A 193 4.11 2.14 -0.18
N ALA A 194 5.05 3.06 -0.01
CA ALA A 194 4.99 4.07 1.04
C ALA A 194 3.78 5.01 0.86
N ILE A 195 3.51 5.47 -0.36
CA ILE A 195 2.32 6.28 -0.70
C ILE A 195 1.03 5.53 -0.36
N ALA A 196 0.92 4.26 -0.77
CA ALA A 196 -0.26 3.45 -0.47
C ALA A 196 -0.49 3.31 1.04
N ARG A 197 0.59 3.05 1.79
CA ARG A 197 0.57 2.96 3.25
C ARG A 197 0.10 4.27 3.89
N GLU A 198 0.63 5.41 3.43
CA GLU A 198 0.24 6.75 3.92
C GLU A 198 -1.24 7.03 3.65
N GLN A 199 -1.72 6.74 2.43
CA GLN A 199 -3.13 6.90 2.07
C GLN A 199 -4.06 6.05 2.94
N GLU A 200 -3.66 4.81 3.24
CA GLU A 200 -4.41 3.93 4.15
C GLU A 200 -4.45 4.49 5.57
N ASN A 201 -3.31 4.99 6.08
CA ASN A 201 -3.24 5.64 7.39
C ASN A 201 -4.16 6.86 7.46
N VAL A 202 -4.13 7.73 6.45
CA VAL A 202 -5.04 8.90 6.36
C VAL A 202 -6.51 8.46 6.39
N GLN A 203 -6.88 7.38 5.72
CA GLN A 203 -8.25 6.84 5.76
C GLN A 203 -8.63 6.31 7.14
N GLN A 204 -7.73 5.58 7.81
CA GLN A 204 -7.95 5.10 9.17
C GLN A 204 -8.11 6.26 10.16
N LEU A 205 -7.26 7.29 10.06
CA LEU A 205 -7.36 8.49 10.89
C LEU A 205 -8.67 9.23 10.68
N ARG A 206 -9.12 9.40 9.43
CA ARG A 206 -10.43 10.01 9.12
C ARG A 206 -11.57 9.21 9.73
N ARG A 207 -11.53 7.88 9.65
CA ARG A 207 -12.53 7.00 10.27
C ARG A 207 -12.55 7.18 11.79
N ILE A 208 -11.39 7.14 12.43
CA ILE A 208 -11.27 7.32 13.88
C ILE A 208 -11.77 8.70 14.29
N GLN A 209 -11.39 9.75 13.55
CA GLN A 209 -11.86 11.11 13.80
C GLN A 209 -13.39 11.24 13.73
N GLY A 210 -14.05 10.48 12.83
CA GLY A 210 -15.51 10.41 12.76
C GLY A 210 -16.15 9.62 13.91
N LEU A 211 -15.42 8.69 14.52
CA LEU A 211 -15.86 7.96 15.72
C LEU A 211 -15.72 8.79 17.00
N LEU A 212 -14.81 9.77 17.03
CA LEU A 212 -14.60 10.64 18.19
C LEU A 212 -15.55 11.84 18.16
N SER A 213 -16.33 12.03 19.23
CA SER A 213 -17.30 13.11 19.34
C SER A 213 -16.95 14.12 20.44
N GLY A 214 -17.39 15.38 20.26
CA GLY A 214 -17.17 16.48 21.19
C GLY A 214 -16.05 17.45 20.76
N ARG A 215 -16.00 18.63 21.39
CA ARG A 215 -15.01 19.69 21.05
C ARG A 215 -13.56 19.24 21.26
N GLN A 216 -13.33 18.39 22.24
CA GLN A 216 -12.02 17.81 22.56
C GLN A 216 -11.53 16.81 21.50
N ALA A 217 -12.39 16.34 20.60
CA ALA A 217 -12.02 15.40 19.55
C ALA A 217 -11.27 16.04 18.38
N LYS A 218 -11.31 17.37 18.23
CA LYS A 218 -10.70 18.06 17.08
C LYS A 218 -9.17 17.94 17.13
N GLY A 219 -8.58 17.49 16.02
CA GLY A 219 -7.12 17.42 15.87
C GLY A 219 -6.45 16.22 16.53
N LEU A 220 -7.21 15.32 17.17
CA LEU A 220 -6.66 14.15 17.86
C LEU A 220 -6.11 13.06 16.92
N THR A 221 -6.23 13.24 15.61
CA THR A 221 -5.74 12.26 14.62
C THR A 221 -4.79 12.90 13.61
N THR A 222 -4.57 14.22 13.67
CA THR A 222 -3.81 14.94 12.66
C THR A 222 -2.31 14.63 12.79
N GLY A 223 -1.68 14.22 11.69
CA GLY A 223 -0.24 13.94 11.63
C GLY A 223 0.22 12.68 12.38
N ARG A 224 -0.72 11.83 12.82
CA ARG A 224 -0.42 10.60 13.58
C ARG A 224 -0.32 9.38 12.69
N TRP A 225 0.36 8.34 13.16
CA TRP A 225 0.32 7.03 12.51
C TRP A 225 -0.52 6.07 13.35
N PHE A 226 -1.61 5.54 12.80
CA PHE A 226 -2.47 4.59 13.49
C PHE A 226 -1.82 3.20 13.53
N LEU A 227 -1.87 2.55 14.70
CA LEU A 227 -1.28 1.23 14.92
C LEU A 227 -2.29 0.17 15.32
N ARG A 228 -3.17 0.48 16.28
CA ARG A 228 -4.11 -0.49 16.84
C ARG A 228 -5.32 0.18 17.47
N GLN A 229 -6.46 -0.48 17.44
CA GLN A 229 -7.60 -0.14 18.29
C GLN A 229 -8.15 -1.41 18.95
N GLY A 230 -8.87 -1.26 20.05
CA GLY A 230 -9.52 -2.38 20.71
C GLY A 230 -10.00 -2.03 22.11
N TRP A 231 -10.76 -2.96 22.69
CA TRP A 231 -11.28 -2.84 24.04
C TRP A 231 -10.28 -3.41 25.03
N LEU A 232 -9.98 -2.64 26.06
CA LEU A 232 -9.26 -3.13 27.22
C LEU A 232 -10.00 -2.72 28.48
N LEU A 233 -9.77 -3.45 29.55
CA LEU A 233 -10.29 -3.11 30.87
C LEU A 233 -9.26 -2.21 31.57
N GLU A 234 -9.67 -0.98 31.87
CA GLU A 234 -8.95 -0.05 32.74
C GLU A 234 -9.15 -0.50 34.19
N VAL A 235 -8.05 -0.82 34.90
CA VAL A 235 -8.06 -1.23 36.30
C VAL A 235 -7.80 -0.02 37.18
N PRO A 236 -8.81 0.55 37.86
CA PRO A 236 -8.60 1.69 38.75
C PRO A 236 -7.85 1.27 40.02
N ALA A 237 -7.23 2.23 40.70
CA ALA A 237 -6.56 1.97 41.98
C ALA A 237 -7.52 1.42 43.06
N ARG A 238 -8.81 1.77 42.97
CA ARG A 238 -9.89 1.26 43.81
C ARG A 238 -11.13 1.06 42.95
N GLY A 239 -11.77 -0.11 43.08
CA GLY A 239 -13.00 -0.45 42.37
C GLY A 239 -12.82 -1.49 41.26
N GLU A 240 -13.89 -1.73 40.51
CA GLU A 240 -13.94 -2.77 39.48
C GLU A 240 -13.31 -2.31 38.15
N PRO A 241 -12.69 -3.25 37.38
CA PRO A 241 -12.19 -2.97 36.03
C PRO A 241 -13.28 -2.47 35.09
N ARG A 242 -12.99 -1.45 34.29
CA ARG A 242 -13.97 -0.81 33.40
C ARG A 242 -13.58 -0.94 31.93
N PRO A 243 -14.49 -1.36 31.03
CA PRO A 243 -14.20 -1.45 29.61
C PRO A 243 -14.03 -0.05 29.01
N ARG A 244 -12.92 0.13 28.29
CA ARG A 244 -12.56 1.35 27.56
C ARG A 244 -12.12 1.00 26.15
N MET A 245 -12.43 1.88 25.21
CA MET A 245 -11.89 1.79 23.86
C MET A 245 -10.55 2.52 23.83
N PHE A 246 -9.53 1.86 23.29
CA PHE A 246 -8.21 2.44 23.09
C PHE A 246 -7.89 2.58 21.61
N PHE A 247 -7.27 3.70 21.24
CA PHE A 247 -6.68 3.91 19.93
C PHE A 247 -5.20 4.23 20.13
N LEU A 248 -4.34 3.35 19.63
CA LEU A 248 -2.90 3.47 19.69
C LEU A 248 -2.37 4.13 18.41
N PHE A 249 -1.66 5.22 18.58
CA PHE A 249 -0.90 5.92 17.56
C PHE A 249 0.61 5.76 17.80
N SER A 250 1.42 6.18 16.83
CA SER A 250 2.88 6.17 16.94
C SER A 250 3.43 7.04 18.09
N ASP A 251 2.71 8.09 18.46
CA ASP A 251 3.13 9.11 19.43
C ASP A 251 2.29 9.08 20.73
N ALA A 252 1.09 8.51 20.68
CA ALA A 252 0.12 8.63 21.76
C ALA A 252 -0.85 7.43 21.87
N LEU A 253 -1.33 7.18 23.09
CA LEU A 253 -2.43 6.27 23.37
C LEU A 253 -3.68 7.08 23.76
N LEU A 254 -4.75 6.98 22.98
CA LEU A 254 -6.03 7.62 23.26
C LEU A 254 -6.95 6.65 24.00
N MET A 255 -7.47 7.08 25.16
CA MET A 255 -8.53 6.38 25.88
C MET A 255 -9.88 7.07 25.60
N ALA A 256 -10.89 6.29 25.22
CA ALA A 256 -12.21 6.78 24.92
C ALA A 256 -13.32 5.94 25.55
N THR A 257 -14.45 6.58 25.84
CA THR A 257 -15.64 5.96 26.42
C THR A 257 -16.82 6.04 25.46
N PRO A 258 -17.64 4.98 25.33
CA PRO A 258 -18.85 5.05 24.52
C PRO A 258 -19.78 6.15 25.03
N ARG A 259 -20.40 6.89 24.12
CA ARG A 259 -21.52 7.75 24.49
C ARG A 259 -22.81 6.93 24.65
N SER A 260 -23.69 7.41 25.52
CA SER A 260 -25.00 6.80 25.74
C SER A 260 -25.80 6.73 24.43
N LEU A 261 -26.44 5.59 24.18
CA LEU A 261 -27.29 5.35 23.01
C LEU A 261 -28.55 6.22 22.98
N LEU A 262 -28.90 6.86 24.11
CA LEU A 262 -30.05 7.76 24.24
C LEU A 262 -29.86 9.11 23.55
N HIS A 263 -28.68 9.37 22.97
CA HIS A 263 -28.43 10.57 22.17
C HIS A 263 -28.47 10.21 20.66
N PRO A 264 -29.58 10.50 19.95
CA PRO A 264 -29.80 10.01 18.57
C PRO A 264 -28.71 10.45 17.56
N LEU A 265 -28.04 11.57 17.82
CA LEU A 265 -26.99 12.13 16.95
C LEU A 265 -25.59 11.51 17.17
N TYR A 266 -25.40 10.73 18.24
CA TYR A 266 -24.06 10.29 18.67
C TYR A 266 -23.99 8.78 19.00
N ALA A 267 -25.02 8.01 18.67
CA ALA A 267 -25.02 6.57 18.83
C ALA A 267 -23.82 5.94 18.10
N GLY A 268 -23.05 5.11 18.80
CA GLY A 268 -21.83 4.47 18.25
C GLY A 268 -20.57 5.35 18.24
N THR A 269 -20.61 6.57 18.80
CA THR A 269 -19.43 7.44 18.94
C THR A 269 -18.79 7.33 20.32
N PHE A 270 -17.53 7.75 20.42
CA PHE A 270 -16.75 7.76 21.65
C PHE A 270 -16.43 9.18 22.09
N SER A 271 -16.51 9.42 23.40
CA SER A 271 -15.96 10.62 24.03
C SER A 271 -14.50 10.38 24.41
N CYS A 272 -13.59 11.24 23.98
CA CYS A 272 -12.20 11.20 24.43
C CYS A 272 -12.15 11.45 25.95
N ARG A 273 -11.47 10.57 26.69
CA ARG A 273 -11.30 10.68 28.15
C ARG A 273 -9.90 11.16 28.51
N ALA A 274 -8.89 10.64 27.82
CA ALA A 274 -7.49 10.97 28.04
C ALA A 274 -6.68 10.69 26.76
N LEU A 275 -5.59 11.43 26.59
CA LEU A 275 -4.59 11.23 25.55
C LEU A 275 -3.23 11.15 26.24
N TYR A 276 -2.58 10.00 26.14
CA TYR A 276 -1.33 9.72 26.82
C TYR A 276 -0.16 9.79 25.84
N PRO A 277 0.77 10.75 25.96
CA PRO A 277 1.99 10.80 25.15
C PRO A 277 2.90 9.61 25.48
N LEU A 278 3.33 8.87 24.45
CA LEU A 278 4.11 7.63 24.63
C LEU A 278 5.61 7.86 24.76
N ALA A 279 6.10 9.05 24.40
CA ALA A 279 7.53 9.40 24.51
C ALA A 279 8.09 9.32 25.94
N GLN A 280 7.23 9.39 26.97
CA GLN A 280 7.61 9.33 28.38
C GLN A 280 6.94 8.13 29.09
N CYS A 281 6.45 7.16 28.33
CA CYS A 281 5.74 6.00 28.86
C CYS A 281 6.73 4.86 29.12
N ARG A 282 6.76 4.37 30.37
CA ARG A 282 7.40 3.09 30.69
C ARG A 282 6.35 1.97 30.68
N LEU A 283 6.57 0.98 29.84
CA LEU A 283 5.71 -0.19 29.72
C LEU A 283 6.30 -1.39 30.48
N ASP A 284 5.57 -1.91 31.45
CA ASP A 284 5.95 -3.12 32.20
C ASP A 284 4.82 -4.18 32.12
N ARG A 285 5.20 -5.46 32.00
CA ARG A 285 4.26 -6.59 32.20
C ARG A 285 4.17 -6.88 33.69
N VAL A 286 2.96 -6.87 34.23
CA VAL A 286 2.74 -7.22 35.63
C VAL A 286 2.38 -8.70 35.70
N PHE A 287 3.34 -9.51 36.15
CA PHE A 287 3.11 -10.92 36.46
C PHE A 287 2.55 -11.01 37.88
N GLY A 288 1.22 -11.11 37.98
CA GLY A 288 0.52 -11.40 39.23
C GLY A 288 -0.26 -12.71 39.09
N HIS A 289 -0.49 -13.40 40.20
CA HIS A 289 -1.43 -14.51 40.28
C HIS A 289 -2.87 -13.97 40.11
N THR A 290 -3.22 -13.52 38.92
CA THR A 290 -4.61 -13.25 38.53
C THR A 290 -5.25 -14.62 38.36
N GLY A 291 -5.80 -15.22 39.43
CA GLY A 291 -6.33 -16.58 39.47
C GLY A 291 -7.22 -16.97 38.27
N GLY A 292 -6.59 -17.39 37.16
CA GLY A 292 -7.21 -17.74 35.88
C GLY A 292 -7.57 -16.59 34.92
N CYS A 293 -7.45 -15.31 35.30
CA CYS A 293 -8.11 -14.20 34.60
C CYS A 293 -7.14 -13.22 33.91
N GLY A 294 -6.51 -13.65 32.81
CA GLY A 294 -5.78 -12.76 31.90
C GLY A 294 -4.51 -12.10 32.47
N GLY A 295 -3.73 -11.45 31.60
CA GLY A 295 -2.51 -10.73 32.01
C GLY A 295 -2.75 -9.23 32.23
N LEU A 296 -1.79 -8.55 32.86
CA LEU A 296 -1.82 -7.11 33.15
C LEU A 296 -0.66 -6.36 32.49
N LEU A 297 -0.97 -5.19 31.93
CA LEU A 297 -0.01 -4.22 31.41
C LEU A 297 -0.03 -2.96 32.27
N SER A 298 1.16 -2.50 32.64
CA SER A 298 1.34 -1.27 33.40
C SER A 298 2.03 -0.23 32.52
N LEU A 299 1.34 0.85 32.23
CA LEU A 299 1.89 2.03 31.56
C LEU A 299 2.11 3.12 32.61
N SER A 300 3.37 3.45 32.85
CA SER A 300 3.75 4.49 33.81
C SER A 300 4.15 5.75 33.06
N PHE A 301 3.45 6.84 33.35
CA PHE A 301 3.73 8.20 32.87
C PHE A 301 4.25 9.05 34.04
N PRO A 302 4.83 10.24 33.81
CA PRO A 302 5.43 11.05 34.88
C PRO A 302 4.49 11.38 36.05
N HIS A 303 3.18 11.50 35.81
CA HIS A 303 2.19 11.91 36.80
C HIS A 303 1.01 10.95 36.94
N GLU A 304 1.01 9.83 36.20
CA GLU A 304 -0.12 8.91 36.18
C GLU A 304 0.35 7.49 35.86
N LYS A 305 -0.34 6.50 36.41
CA LYS A 305 -0.12 5.09 36.09
C LYS A 305 -1.42 4.49 35.59
N LEU A 306 -1.38 3.93 34.39
CA LEU A 306 -2.51 3.27 33.76
C LEU A 306 -2.30 1.76 33.79
N LEU A 307 -3.22 1.04 34.43
CA LEU A 307 -3.23 -0.42 34.47
C LEU A 307 -4.30 -0.94 33.51
N LEU A 308 -3.87 -1.76 32.55
CA LEU A 308 -4.73 -2.34 31.51
C LEU A 308 -4.74 -3.86 31.60
N MET A 309 -5.90 -4.46 31.45
CA MET A 309 -6.06 -5.91 31.38
C MET A 309 -6.92 -6.32 30.17
N SER A 310 -6.71 -7.53 29.69
CA SER A 310 -7.62 -8.23 28.76
C SER A 310 -7.81 -9.65 29.26
N THR A 311 -9.03 -10.17 29.09
CA THR A 311 -9.37 -11.56 29.39
C THR A 311 -8.81 -12.53 28.34
N ASP A 312 -8.40 -12.04 27.16
CA ASP A 312 -7.72 -12.83 26.13
C ASP A 312 -6.18 -12.61 26.21
N PRO A 313 -5.41 -13.64 26.60
CA PRO A 313 -3.95 -13.56 26.64
C PRO A 313 -3.31 -13.24 25.29
N LYS A 314 -3.89 -13.68 24.17
CA LYS A 314 -3.38 -13.39 22.83
C LYS A 314 -3.56 -11.92 22.49
N GLU A 315 -4.74 -11.38 22.77
CA GLU A 315 -5.03 -9.96 22.56
C GLU A 315 -4.08 -9.09 23.38
N LEU A 316 -3.88 -9.42 24.66
CA LEU A 316 -2.96 -8.69 25.53
C LEU A 316 -1.51 -8.75 25.03
N ALA A 317 -1.05 -9.91 24.56
CA ALA A 317 0.29 -10.08 24.01
C ALA A 317 0.50 -9.19 22.76
N GLN A 318 -0.51 -9.11 21.90
CA GLN A 318 -0.47 -8.25 20.72
C GLN A 318 -0.49 -6.75 21.09
N TRP A 319 -1.26 -6.36 22.11
CA TRP A 319 -1.23 -5.00 22.65
C TRP A 319 0.13 -4.63 23.22
N TYR A 320 0.75 -5.54 23.98
CA TYR A 320 2.10 -5.35 24.49
C TYR A 320 3.12 -5.16 23.35
N GLN A 321 3.08 -6.01 22.32
CA GLN A 321 3.98 -5.89 21.18
C GLN A 321 3.82 -4.54 20.47
N SER A 322 2.57 -4.09 20.32
CA SER A 322 2.27 -2.82 19.65
C SER A 322 2.74 -1.62 20.48
N LEU A 323 2.51 -1.63 21.80
CA LEU A 323 2.98 -0.59 22.72
C LEU A 323 4.51 -0.57 22.84
N ALA A 324 5.14 -1.74 23.01
CA ALA A 324 6.59 -1.86 23.11
C ALA A 324 7.35 -1.44 21.84
N ALA A 325 6.67 -1.36 20.69
CA ALA A 325 7.25 -0.85 19.45
C ALA A 325 7.36 0.69 19.43
N VAL A 326 6.59 1.40 20.28
CA VAL A 326 6.49 2.87 20.27
C VAL A 326 6.93 3.55 21.56
N THR A 327 7.08 2.79 22.66
CA THR A 327 7.54 3.31 23.96
C THR A 327 9.03 3.10 24.21
N ARG A 328 9.85 2.96 23.15
CA ARG A 328 11.30 2.71 23.28
C ARG A 328 12.11 3.98 23.44
#